data_AF-A0A356T5P1-F1
#
_entry.id   AF-A0A356T5P1-F1
#
_cell.length_a   1.000
_cell.length_b   1.000
_cell.length_c   1.000
_cell.angle_alpha   90.00
_cell.angle_beta   90.00
_cell.angle_gamma   90.00
#
_symmetry.space_group_name_H-M   'P 1'
#
loop_
_entity.id
_entity.type
_entity.pdbx_description
1 polymer ?
#
loop_
_entity_poly.entity_id
_entity_poly.type
_entity_poly.pdbx_seq_one_letter_code
_entity_poly.pdbx_strand_id
1 'polypeptide(L)' 'MRTQIRFLMLSAVLALGFSATASAQSREFTIRNDGGSRIQFISDAPLETITGVSSHVTGTVNVNPNDLSSASGTVQV' A
#
# COMPACT_ATOMS: atom_id res chain seq x y z
N MET A 1 42.91 -14.55 26.24
CA MET A 1 42.25 -15.50 25.30
C MET A 1 40.75 -15.73 25.57
N ARG A 2 40.27 -15.79 26.83
CA ARG A 2 38.84 -16.08 27.13
C ARG A 2 37.84 -14.98 26.70
N THR A 3 38.25 -13.71 26.61
CA THR A 3 37.40 -12.57 26.21
C THR A 3 37.19 -12.47 24.69
N GLN A 4 38.19 -12.89 23.91
CA GLN A 4 38.15 -12.92 22.44
C GLN A 4 37.11 -13.94 21.92
N ILE A 5 37.00 -15.08 22.62
CA ILE A 5 36.02 -16.15 22.29
C ILE A 5 34.58 -15.69 22.52
N ARG A 6 34.34 -14.84 23.55
CA ARG A 6 33.00 -14.28 23.82
C ARG A 6 32.58 -13.27 22.76
N PHE A 7 33.50 -12.44 22.28
CA PHE A 7 33.25 -11.51 21.18
C PHE A 7 32.95 -12.24 19.86
N LEU A 8 33.68 -13.33 19.58
CA LEU A 8 33.45 -14.16 18.40
C LEU A 8 32.09 -14.89 18.42
N MET A 9 31.65 -15.33 19.61
CA MET A 9 30.33 -15.96 19.76
C MET A 9 29.20 -14.93 19.62
N LEU A 10 29.38 -13.72 20.12
CA LEU A 10 28.38 -12.66 19.99
C LEU A 10 28.22 -12.18 18.54
N SER A 11 29.31 -12.09 17.77
CA SER A 11 29.25 -11.75 16.35
C SER A 11 28.64 -12.87 15.49
N ALA A 12 28.86 -14.13 15.84
CA ALA A 12 28.25 -15.27 15.17
C ALA A 12 26.72 -15.32 15.36
N VAL A 13 26.21 -15.01 16.56
CA VAL A 13 24.76 -14.94 16.82
C VAL A 13 24.13 -13.74 16.11
N LEU A 14 24.82 -12.60 16.06
CA LEU A 14 24.34 -11.41 15.38
C LEU A 14 24.27 -11.62 13.85
N ALA A 15 25.23 -12.32 13.25
CA ALA A 15 25.22 -12.65 11.81
C ALA A 15 24.07 -13.59 11.39
N LEU A 16 23.55 -14.42 12.30
CA LEU A 16 22.43 -15.33 12.04
C LEU A 16 21.05 -14.68 12.26
N GLY A 17 21.00 -13.50 12.88
CA GLY A 17 19.75 -12.84 13.26
C GLY A 17 19.11 -11.93 12.20
N PHE A 18 19.77 -11.67 11.05
CA PHE A 18 19.37 -10.60 10.13
C PHE A 18 18.55 -11.03 8.90
N SER A 19 18.19 -12.29 8.76
CA SER A 19 17.37 -12.73 7.62
C SER A 19 15.87 -12.68 7.93
N ALA A 20 15.38 -11.54 8.42
CA ALA A 20 13.95 -11.26 8.43
C ALA A 20 13.56 -10.69 7.06
N THR A 21 13.21 -11.55 6.11
CA THR A 21 12.62 -11.09 4.85
C THR A 21 11.23 -10.57 5.14
N ALA A 22 11.06 -9.24 5.11
CA ALA A 22 9.74 -8.63 5.15
C ALA A 22 9.02 -8.96 3.84
N SER A 23 8.24 -10.04 3.82
CA SER A 23 7.36 -10.38 2.70
C SER A 23 6.10 -9.54 2.81
N ALA A 24 6.08 -8.40 2.12
CA ALA A 24 4.88 -7.59 2.04
C ALA A 24 3.97 -8.17 0.94
N GLN A 25 2.94 -8.92 1.36
CA GLN A 25 1.99 -9.56 0.45
C GLN A 25 1.14 -8.51 -0.28
N SER A 26 0.85 -8.77 -1.56
CA SER A 26 -0.15 -8.00 -2.31
C SER A 26 -1.48 -8.07 -1.58
N ARG A 27 -2.13 -6.92 -1.40
CA ARG A 27 -3.37 -6.82 -0.63
C ARG A 27 -4.46 -6.23 -1.50
N GLU A 28 -5.58 -6.95 -1.56
CA GLU A 28 -6.80 -6.48 -2.19
C GLU A 28 -7.62 -5.67 -1.19
N PHE A 29 -8.03 -4.49 -1.62
CA PHE A 29 -8.89 -3.59 -0.87
C PHE A 29 -10.21 -3.43 -1.62
N THR A 30 -11.32 -3.69 -0.93
CA THR A 30 -12.66 -3.48 -1.48
C THR A 30 -13.12 -2.06 -1.18
N ILE A 31 -13.50 -1.33 -2.23
CA ILE A 31 -14.19 -0.03 -2.10
C ILE A 31 -15.65 -0.34 -1.79
N ARG A 32 -16.08 -0.03 -0.57
CA ARG A 32 -17.45 -0.24 -0.13
C ARG A 32 -18.27 1.02 -0.35
N ASN A 33 -19.52 0.80 -0.71
CA ASN A 33 -20.54 1.82 -0.76
C ASN A 33 -21.17 2.03 0.63
N ASP A 34 -20.33 2.28 1.63
CA ASP A 34 -20.72 2.53 3.03
C ASP A 34 -20.61 4.02 3.42
N GLY A 35 -20.43 4.89 2.43
CA GLY A 35 -20.24 6.34 2.62
C GLY A 35 -18.81 6.75 2.93
N GLY A 36 -17.85 5.81 3.04
CA GLY A 36 -16.43 6.11 3.25
C GLY A 36 -15.67 6.55 1.99
N SER A 37 -16.29 6.43 0.81
CA SER A 37 -15.66 6.70 -0.49
C SER A 37 -16.39 7.80 -1.25
N ARG A 38 -15.65 8.64 -1.98
CA ARG A 38 -16.18 9.76 -2.78
C ARG A 38 -15.42 9.87 -4.09
N ILE A 39 -16.14 10.09 -5.19
CA ILE A 39 -15.57 10.45 -6.49
C ILE A 39 -16.07 11.82 -6.90
N GLN A 40 -15.17 12.61 -7.50
CA GLN A 40 -15.45 13.93 -8.02
C GLN A 40 -15.09 13.98 -9.51
N PHE A 41 -16.05 14.40 -10.31
CA PHE A 41 -15.86 14.74 -11.72
C PHE A 41 -15.79 16.25 -11.84
N ILE A 42 -14.76 16.75 -12.52
CA ILE A 42 -14.61 18.17 -12.82
C ILE A 42 -14.53 18.29 -14.34
N SER A 43 -15.52 18.93 -14.94
CA SER A 43 -15.44 19.42 -16.31
C SER A 43 -15.04 20.87 -16.25
N ASP A 44 -13.83 21.16 -16.70
CA ASP A 44 -13.31 22.52 -16.79
C ASP A 44 -13.44 23.00 -18.24
N ALA A 45 -14.49 23.77 -18.52
CA ALA A 45 -14.71 24.39 -19.82
C ALA A 45 -14.50 25.91 -19.70
N PRO A 46 -14.04 26.61 -20.76
CA PRO A 46 -13.66 28.03 -20.67
C PRO A 46 -14.74 28.99 -20.16
N LEU A 47 -16.02 28.60 -20.27
CA LEU A 47 -17.17 29.42 -19.91
C LEU A 47 -17.90 28.91 -18.66
N GLU A 48 -17.62 27.68 -18.23
CA GLU A 48 -18.28 27.06 -17.07
C GLU A 48 -17.46 25.87 -16.55
N THR A 49 -17.39 25.75 -15.23
CA THR A 49 -16.86 24.57 -14.56
C THR A 49 -18.00 23.78 -13.93
N ILE A 50 -18.17 22.51 -14.32
CA ILE A 50 -19.16 21.59 -13.72
C ILE A 50 -18.43 20.67 -12.74
N THR A 51 -18.91 20.65 -11.49
CA THR A 51 -18.42 19.73 -10.46
C THR A 51 -19.50 18.72 -10.08
N GLY A 52 -19.33 17.46 -10.46
CA GLY A 52 -20.16 16.34 -10.04
C GLY A 52 -19.53 15.58 -8.87
N VAL A 53 -20.35 15.09 -7.94
CA VAL A 53 -19.91 14.32 -6.79
C VAL A 53 -20.79 13.09 -6.63
N SER A 54 -20.18 11.90 -6.46
CA SER A 54 -20.89 10.67 -6.10
C SER A 54 -20.26 10.03 -4.87
N SER A 55 -21.11 9.60 -3.94
CA SER A 55 -20.76 8.71 -2.83
C SER A 55 -21.16 7.26 -3.08
N HIS A 56 -21.91 7.00 -4.16
CA HIS A 56 -22.25 5.65 -4.58
C HIS A 56 -21.09 5.09 -5.40
N VAL A 57 -20.11 4.50 -4.72
CA VAL A 57 -18.88 4.01 -5.36
C VAL A 57 -18.60 2.58 -4.90
N THR A 58 -18.29 1.72 -5.86
CA THR A 58 -17.85 0.34 -5.61
C THR A 58 -16.61 0.01 -6.43
N GLY A 59 -15.86 -1.02 -6.04
CA GLY A 59 -14.68 -1.42 -6.78
C GLY A 59 -13.68 -2.23 -5.96
N THR A 60 -12.57 -2.57 -6.60
CA THR A 60 -11.44 -3.27 -5.98
C THR A 60 -10.14 -2.61 -6.37
N VAL A 61 -9.19 -2.56 -5.42
CA VAL A 61 -7.83 -2.06 -5.65
C VAL A 61 -6.87 -3.10 -5.12
N ASN A 62 -5.98 -3.57 -5.99
CA ASN A 62 -4.85 -4.40 -5.60
C ASN A 62 -3.61 -3.53 -5.44
N VAL A 63 -2.96 -3.62 -4.28
CA VAL A 63 -1.75 -2.87 -3.96
C VAL A 63 -0.64 -3.83 -3.58
N ASN A 64 0.50 -3.72 -4.27
CA ASN A 64 1.75 -4.29 -3.83
C ASN A 64 2.50 -3.24 -2.98
N PRO A 65 2.61 -3.42 -1.65
CA PRO A 65 3.32 -2.47 -0.78
C PRO A 65 4.83 -2.35 -1.08
N ASN A 66 5.45 -3.32 -1.75
CA ASN A 66 6.85 -3.22 -2.17
C ASN A 66 7.03 -2.44 -3.49
N ASP A 67 5.94 -2.25 -4.24
CA ASP A 67 5.94 -1.53 -5.51
C ASP A 67 4.57 -0.88 -5.75
N LEU A 68 4.41 0.34 -5.24
CA LEU A 68 3.16 1.10 -5.39
C LEU A 68 2.88 1.50 -6.85
N SER A 69 3.89 1.46 -7.73
CA SER A 69 3.69 1.77 -9.16
C SER A 69 2.91 0.69 -9.89
N SER A 70 2.91 -0.54 -9.34
CA SER A 70 2.13 -1.68 -9.85
C SER A 70 0.68 -1.72 -9.37
N ALA A 71 0.24 -0.73 -8.56
CA ALA A 71 -1.12 -0.67 -8.06
C ALA A 71 -2.13 -0.61 -9.22
N SER A 72 -3.17 -1.42 -9.13
CA SER A 72 -4.20 -1.54 -10.16
C SER A 72 -5.56 -1.80 -9.53
N GLY A 73 -6.63 -1.46 -10.23
CA GLY A 73 -7.97 -1.62 -9.70
C GLY A 73 -9.06 -1.23 -10.68
N THR A 74 -10.29 -1.55 -10.30
CA THR A 74 -11.50 -1.13 -11.02
C THR A 74 -12.38 -0.33 -10.07
N VAL A 75 -13.01 0.70 -10.61
CA VAL A 75 -13.87 1.61 -9.87
C VAL A 75 -15.13 1.84 -10.70
N GLN A 76 -16.29 1.73 -10.05
CA GLN A 76 -17.60 1.93 -10.65
C GLN A 76 -18.39 2.96 -9.84
N VAL A 77 -19.09 3.82 -10.58
CA VAL A 77 -19.93 4.93 -10.08
C VAL A 77 -21.30 4.84 -10.72
#